data_AF-A0A9X8YPM7-F1
#
_entry.id   AF-A0A9X8YPM7-F1
#
_cell.length_a   1.000
_cell.length_b   1.000
_cell.length_c   1.000
_cell.angle_alpha   90.00
_cell.angle_beta   90.00
_cell.angle_gamma   90.00
#
_symmetry.space_group_name_H-M   'P 1'
#
loop_
_entity.id
_entity.type
_entity.pdbx_description
1 polymer ?
#
loop_
_entity_poly.entity_id
_entity_poly.type
_entity_poly.pdbx_seq_one_letter_code
_entity_poly.pdbx_strand_id
1 'polypeptide(L)'
;MKTIEVDEELYRYIASHTQHIGESASDILRRMLKFTAGQPVRALPAASASPSVELEKAAPVQRPRDRVRAVRELLLSDEYAEQNKAV
;
A
#
# COMPACT_ATOMS: atom_id res chain seq x y z
N MET A 1 8.83 -8.52 6.11
CA MET A 1 8.93 -7.56 7.23
C MET A 1 10.34 -7.65 7.81
N LYS A 2 10.95 -6.54 8.20
CA LYS A 2 12.19 -6.54 9.00
C LYS A 2 11.83 -6.13 10.43
N THR A 3 12.49 -6.72 11.42
CA THR A 3 12.28 -6.41 12.84
C THR A 3 13.35 -5.44 13.32
N ILE A 4 12.96 -4.46 14.13
CA ILE A 4 13.84 -3.54 14.84
C ILE A 4 13.42 -3.54 16.32
N GLU A 5 14.40 -3.48 17.22
CA GLU A 5 14.17 -3.34 18.66
C GLU A 5 14.19 -1.86 19.03
N VAL A 6 13.28 -1.43 19.90
CA VAL A 6 13.19 -0.06 20.42
C VAL A 6 12.94 -0.10 21.92
N ASP A 7 13.32 0.97 22.62
CA ASP A 7 13.04 1.11 24.04
C ASP A 7 11.54 1.36 24.33
N GLU A 8 11.15 1.17 25.59
CA GLU A 8 9.74 1.23 26.01
C GLU A 8 9.14 2.64 25.85
N GLU A 9 9.92 3.69 26.08
CA GLU A 9 9.46 5.07 25.95
C GLU A 9 9.17 5.40 24.48
N LEU A 10 10.10 5.05 23.58
CA LEU A 10 9.93 5.22 22.15
C LEU A 10 8.77 4.38 21.61
N TYR A 11 8.60 3.14 22.09
CA TYR A 11 7.45 2.32 21.73
C TYR A 11 6.13 3.01 22.10
N ARG A 12 6.01 3.52 23.33
CA ARG A 12 4.82 4.26 23.79
C ARG A 12 4.58 5.52 22.97
N TYR A 13 5.64 6.23 22.60
CA TYR A 13 5.56 7.43 21.76
C TYR A 13 5.07 7.13 20.34
N ILE A 14 5.56 6.06 19.71
CA ILE A 14 5.09 5.63 18.39
C ILE A 14 3.61 5.19 18.49
N ALA A 15 3.26 4.41 19.52
CA ALA A 15 1.89 3.93 19.73
C ALA A 15 0.87 5.06 19.96
N SER A 16 1.27 6.15 20.65
CA SER A 16 0.40 7.31 20.88
C SER A 16 0.06 8.09 19.60
N HIS A 17 0.84 7.91 18.53
CA HIS A 17 0.59 8.51 17.22
C HIS A 17 -0.38 7.71 16.34
N THR A 18 -1.07 6.70 16.89
CA THR A 18 -2.09 5.93 16.16
C THR A 18 -3.30 6.82 15.83
N GLN A 19 -3.67 6.90 14.55
CA GLN A 19 -4.83 7.61 14.02
C GLN A 19 -5.93 6.65 13.55
N HIS A 20 -5.57 5.43 13.15
CA HIS A 20 -6.51 4.43 12.63
C HIS A 20 -6.28 3.06 13.28
N ILE A 21 -7.36 2.41 13.68
CA ILE A 21 -7.29 1.06 14.25
C ILE A 21 -6.77 0.08 13.20
N GLY A 22 -5.74 -0.69 13.57
CA GLY A 22 -5.12 -1.68 12.69
C GLY A 22 -4.07 -1.12 11.73
N GLU A 23 -3.63 0.13 11.88
CA GLU A 23 -2.50 0.65 11.11
C GLU A 23 -1.18 -0.05 11.47
N SER A 24 -0.29 -0.21 10.50
CA SER A 24 1.00 -0.86 10.75
C SER A 24 1.98 0.12 11.40
N ALA A 25 2.91 -0.39 12.21
CA ALA A 25 4.00 0.42 12.76
C ALA A 25 4.81 1.14 11.65
N SER A 26 4.92 0.51 10.47
CA SER A 26 5.58 1.13 9.33
C SER A 26 4.83 2.36 8.81
N ASP A 27 3.50 2.33 8.80
CA ASP A 27 2.67 3.46 8.35
C ASP A 27 2.76 4.64 9.32
N ILE A 28 2.70 4.34 10.63
CA ILE A 28 2.90 5.34 11.68
C ILE A 28 4.26 6.04 11.48
N LEU A 29 5.33 5.25 11.32
CA LEU A 29 6.69 5.78 11.14
C LEU A 29 6.84 6.60 9.85
N ARG A 30 6.27 6.15 8.72
CA ARG A 30 6.31 6.91 7.45
C ARG A 30 5.65 8.28 7.59
N ARG A 31 4.53 8.35 8.31
CA ARG A 31 3.82 9.62 8.60
C ARG A 31 4.67 10.53 9.49
N MET A 32 5.16 10.01 10.62
CA MET A 32 5.96 10.79 11.58
C MET A 32 7.24 11.34 10.94
N LEU A 33 7.92 10.51 10.15
CA LEU A 33 9.17 10.87 9.48
C LEU A 33 8.97 11.61 8.15
N LYS A 34 7.72 11.87 7.75
CA LYS A 34 7.34 12.49 6.47
C LYS A 34 7.98 11.78 5.26
N PHE A 35 8.09 10.46 5.35
CA PHE A 35 8.65 9.64 4.30
C PHE A 35 7.63 9.50 3.16
N THR A 36 7.69 10.40 2.18
CA THR A 36 6.83 10.35 1.00
C THR A 36 7.31 9.26 0.04
N ALA A 37 6.39 8.45 -0.49
CA ALA A 37 6.69 7.53 -1.58
C ALA A 37 7.26 8.33 -2.76
N GLY A 38 8.55 8.14 -3.06
CA GLY A 38 9.28 8.91 -4.09
C GLY A 38 10.54 9.62 -3.59
N GLN A 39 10.79 9.68 -2.28
CA GLN A 39 12.11 10.07 -1.79
C GLN A 39 13.13 8.98 -2.15
N PRO A 40 14.23 9.30 -2.86
CA PRO A 40 15.28 8.35 -3.12
C PRO A 40 15.86 7.93 -1.77
N VAL A 41 15.60 6.68 -1.38
CA VAL A 41 16.33 6.07 -0.27
C VAL A 41 17.77 6.07 -0.72
N ARG A 42 18.62 6.89 -0.10
CA ARG A 42 20.07 6.79 -0.32
C ARG A 42 20.44 5.38 0.12
N ALA A 43 20.54 4.49 -0.86
CA ALA A 43 21.00 3.14 -0.64
C ALA A 43 22.41 3.26 -0.07
N LEU A 44 22.53 2.97 1.23
CA LEU A 44 23.80 2.52 1.78
C LEU A 44 24.20 1.30 0.93
N PRO A 45 25.46 1.20 0.48
CA PRO A 45 25.87 0.14 -0.43
C PRO A 45 25.79 -1.20 0.32
N ALA A 46 24.65 -1.87 0.19
CA ALA A 46 24.58 -3.31 0.39
C ALA A 46 25.35 -3.91 -0.78
N ALA A 47 26.49 -4.50 -0.44
CA ALA A 47 27.30 -5.24 -1.38
C ALA A 47 26.46 -6.30 -2.12
N SER A 48 26.70 -6.34 -3.44
CA SER A 48 26.43 -7.45 -4.37
C SER A 48 25.05 -7.49 -5.06
N ALA A 49 25.03 -6.91 -6.28
CA ALA A 49 24.60 -7.48 -7.58
C ALA A 49 23.39 -8.45 -7.60
N SER A 50 22.36 -8.34 -8.46
CA SER A 50 22.25 -7.76 -9.80
C SER A 50 20.75 -7.62 -10.20
N PRO A 51 20.44 -6.92 -11.32
CA PRO A 51 19.17 -6.28 -11.58
C PRO A 51 18.19 -7.13 -12.41
N SER A 52 16.89 -6.91 -12.22
CA SER A 52 15.87 -7.19 -13.24
C SER A 52 14.83 -6.08 -13.18
N VAL A 53 15.04 -5.09 -14.05
CA VAL A 53 13.99 -4.25 -14.60
C VAL A 53 13.15 -5.14 -15.51
N GLU A 54 11.91 -5.45 -15.13
CA GLU A 54 10.75 -5.48 -16.05
C GLU A 54 9.46 -5.73 -15.25
N LEU A 55 8.69 -4.65 -15.02
CA LEU A 55 7.32 -4.53 -15.49
C LEU A 55 6.80 -3.15 -15.05
N GLU A 56 7.13 -2.14 -15.84
CA GLU A 56 6.21 -1.03 -16.03
C GLU A 56 4.94 -1.58 -16.69
N LYS A 57 4.02 -2.11 -15.90
CA LYS A 57 2.61 -2.06 -16.28
C LYS A 57 2.05 -0.83 -15.62
N ALA A 58 2.28 0.32 -16.28
CA ALA A 58 1.51 1.52 -16.04
C ALA A 58 0.03 1.15 -16.27
N ALA A 59 -0.65 0.80 -15.19
CA ALA A 59 -2.10 0.65 -15.22
C ALA A 59 -2.65 2.00 -15.66
N PRO A 60 -3.52 2.06 -16.69
CA PRO A 60 -4.16 3.31 -17.03
C PRO A 60 -4.92 3.74 -15.78
N VAL A 61 -4.64 4.96 -15.30
CA VAL A 61 -5.39 5.58 -14.21
C VAL A 61 -6.79 5.79 -14.77
N GLN A 62 -7.64 4.76 -14.65
CA GLN A 62 -8.99 4.75 -15.21
C GLN A 62 -9.72 5.94 -14.62
N ARG A 63 -10.20 6.82 -15.50
CA ARG A 63 -10.87 8.03 -15.08
C ARG A 63 -12.13 7.63 -14.31
N PRO A 64 -12.64 8.49 -13.40
CA PRO A 64 -13.81 8.14 -12.59
C PRO A 64 -15.02 7.68 -13.42
N ARG A 65 -15.23 8.25 -14.61
CA ARG A 65 -16.28 7.84 -15.57
C ARG A 65 -16.09 6.43 -16.11
N ASP A 66 -14.85 6.03 -16.38
CA ASP A 66 -14.53 4.70 -16.91
C ASP A 66 -14.78 3.63 -15.84
N ARG A 67 -14.47 3.94 -14.58
CA ARG A 67 -14.78 3.07 -13.43
C ARG A 67 -16.28 2.87 -13.26
N VAL A 68 -17.08 3.94 -13.35
CA VAL A 68 -18.55 3.85 -13.24
C VAL A 68 -19.13 3.01 -14.37
N ARG A 69 -18.64 3.18 -15.60
CA ARG A 69 -19.07 2.37 -16.74
C ARG A 69 -18.73 0.90 -16.56
N ALA A 70 -17.51 0.59 -16.13
CA ALA A 70 -17.07 -0.78 -15.87
C ALA A 70 -17.90 -1.46 -14.79
N VAL A 71 -18.19 -0.77 -13.68
CA VAL A 71 -19.06 -1.31 -12.61
C VAL A 71 -20.49 -1.55 -13.14
N ARG A 72 -21.03 -0.66 -13.96
CA ARG A 72 -22.37 -0.84 -14.56
C ARG A 72 -22.44 -2.07 -15.47
N GLU A 73 -21.44 -2.27 -16.32
CA GLU A 73 -21.37 -3.43 -17.21
C GLU A 73 -21.22 -4.74 -16.41
N LEU A 74 -20.44 -4.74 -15.32
CA LEU A 74 -20.30 -5.89 -14.42
C LEU A 74 -21.62 -6.26 -13.73
N LEU A 75 -22.32 -5.29 -13.14
CA LEU A 75 -23.59 -5.53 -12.42
C LEU A 75 -24.75 -5.99 -13.33
N LEU A 76 -24.66 -5.72 -14.64
CA LEU A 76 -25.64 -6.14 -15.65
C LEU A 76 -25.27 -7.48 -16.32
N SER A 77 -24.12 -8.07 -15.98
CA SER A 77 -23.68 -9.34 -16.56
C SER A 77 -24.41 -10.53 -15.95
N ASP A 78 -24.71 -11.54 -16.77
CA ASP A 78 -25.32 -12.78 -16.32
C ASP A 78 -24.42 -13.51 -15.31
N GLU A 79 -23.09 -13.44 -15.48
CA GLU A 79 -22.11 -14.02 -14.56
C GLU A 79 -22.24 -13.46 -13.13
N TYR A 80 -22.49 -12.16 -12.98
CA TYR A 80 -22.73 -11.55 -11.66
C TYR A 80 -24.13 -11.90 -11.11
N ALA A 81 -25.13 -12.02 -11.98
CA ALA A 81 -26.50 -12.40 -11.60
C ALA A 81 -26.59 -13.83 -11.05
N GLU A 82 -25.70 -14.73 -11.49
CA GLU A 82 -25.61 -16.11 -10.99
C GLU A 82 -24.94 -16.22 -9.61
N GLN A 83 -24.30 -15.15 -9.10
CA GLN A 83 -23.64 -15.12 -7.79
C GLN A 83 -24.68 -15.01 -6.65
N ASN A 84 -25.15 -16.17 -6.17
CA ASN A 84 -26.14 -16.26 -5.09
C ASN A 84 -25.54 -16.17 -3.67
N LYS A 85 -24.23 -15.95 -3.53
CA LYS A 85 -23.55 -15.79 -2.24
C LYS A 85 -22.86 -14.44 -2.19
N ALA A 86 -22.88 -13.82 -1.02
CA ALA A 86 -22.26 -12.52 -0.80
C ALA A 86 -20.73 -12.57 -0.67
N VAL A 87 -20.14 -13.75 -0.42
CA VAL A 87 -18.70 -14.00 -0.26
C VAL A 87 -18.31 -15.30 -0.95
#